data_AF-A0A951VCU2-F1
#
_entry.id   AF-A0A951VCU2-F1
#
_cell.length_a   1.000
_cell.length_b   1.000
_cell.length_c   1.000
_cell.angle_alpha   90.00
_cell.angle_beta   90.00
_cell.angle_gamma   90.00
#
_symmetry.space_group_name_H-M   'P 1'
#
loop_
_entity.id
_entity.type
_entity.pdbx_description
1 polymer ?
#
loop_
_entity_poly.entity_id
_entity_poly.type
_entity_poly.pdbx_seq_one_letter_code
_entity_poly.pdbx_strand_id
1 'polypeptide(L)'
;MDTVAHVMTPEQDSAQVKRIWKAFWVLLILTILELALGLTIYFLEKGEPSAFAILSIKIVIIIFTLAKAFYIISIFMHLGDERRNMIMSIGIPALLFIWFIIAFLTEGNSIRYYRNTDAKTIKYEQQHIRHQPLNIPPGAENKYKVNH
;
A
#
# COMPACT_ATOMS: atom_id res chain seq x y z
N MET A 1 -58.61 9.00 -4.63
CA MET A 1 -57.46 8.20 -4.18
C MET A 1 -56.29 9.16 -4.16
N ASP A 2 -55.97 9.62 -2.96
CA ASP A 2 -55.40 10.94 -2.75
C ASP A 2 -53.94 10.98 -3.18
N THR A 3 -53.65 11.86 -4.14
CA THR A 3 -52.29 12.24 -4.53
C THR A 3 -51.71 13.09 -3.41
N VAL A 4 -51.30 12.44 -2.32
CA VAL A 4 -50.59 13.11 -1.23
C VAL A 4 -49.24 13.52 -1.79
N ALA A 5 -49.11 14.79 -2.18
CA ALA A 5 -47.81 15.40 -2.40
C ALA A 5 -47.01 15.18 -1.12
N HIS A 6 -45.99 14.32 -1.21
CA HIS A 6 -45.03 14.10 -0.13
C HIS A 6 -44.22 15.39 0.01
N VAL A 7 -44.77 16.36 0.74
CA VAL A 7 -44.12 17.61 1.08
C VAL A 7 -42.86 17.25 1.85
N MET A 8 -41.70 17.32 1.19
CA MET A 8 -40.42 17.24 1.87
C MET A 8 -40.31 18.46 2.76
N THR A 9 -40.43 18.27 4.06
CA THR A 9 -40.25 19.37 5.02
C THR A 9 -38.77 19.75 5.04
N PRO A 10 -38.41 21.04 4.90
CA PRO A 10 -37.01 21.49 4.90
C PRO A 10 -36.29 21.27 6.25
N GLU A 11 -37.02 20.86 7.29
CA GLU A 11 -36.49 20.68 8.64
C GLU A 11 -35.54 19.46 8.74
N GLN A 12 -35.89 18.32 8.15
CA GLN A 12 -35.14 17.06 8.31
C GLN A 12 -33.75 17.09 7.64
N ASP A 13 -33.62 17.77 6.50
CA ASP A 13 -32.36 17.85 5.74
C ASP A 13 -31.30 18.69 6.48
N SER A 14 -31.75 19.73 7.20
CA SER A 14 -30.87 20.66 7.91
C SER A 14 -30.11 19.99 9.07
N ALA A 15 -30.74 19.04 9.75
CA ALA A 15 -30.16 18.33 10.88
C ALA A 15 -29.03 17.38 10.44
N GLN A 16 -29.19 16.73 9.28
CA GLN A 16 -28.17 15.82 8.73
C GLN A 16 -26.94 16.58 8.23
N VAL A 17 -27.16 17.67 7.47
CA VAL A 17 -26.08 18.53 6.95
C VAL A 17 -25.24 19.12 8.10
N LYS A 18 -25.87 19.53 9.20
CA LYS A 18 -25.16 20.06 10.39
C LYS A 18 -24.26 19.02 11.04
N ARG A 19 -24.65 17.74 11.07
CA ARG A 19 -23.81 16.65 11.60
C ARG A 19 -22.61 16.38 10.70
N ILE A 20 -22.79 16.41 9.38
CA ILE A 20 -21.69 16.25 8.41
C ILE A 20 -20.68 17.40 8.56
N TRP A 21 -21.15 18.64 8.68
CA TRP A 21 -20.28 19.79 8.92
C TRP A 21 -19.49 19.69 10.22
N LYS A 22 -20.11 19.18 11.29
CA LYS A 22 -19.41 18.92 12.56
C LYS A 22 -18.33 17.85 12.39
N ALA A 23 -18.64 16.76 11.70
CA ALA A 23 -17.68 15.70 11.41
C ALA A 23 -16.50 16.24 10.58
N PHE A 24 -16.80 17.00 9.52
CA PHE A 24 -15.80 17.64 8.67
C PHE A 24 -14.83 18.49 9.48
N TRP A 25 -15.32 19.35 10.38
CA TRP A 25 -14.45 20.18 11.22
C TRP A 25 -13.57 19.36 12.17
N VAL A 26 -14.13 18.32 12.81
CA VAL A 26 -13.35 17.42 13.68
C VAL A 26 -12.23 16.74 12.87
N LEU A 27 -12.57 16.23 11.70
CA LEU A 27 -11.63 15.53 10.81
C LEU A 27 -10.58 16.47 10.21
N LEU A 28 -10.98 17.70 9.88
CA LEU A 28 -10.09 18.74 9.38
C LEU A 28 -9.02 19.09 10.42
N ILE A 29 -9.45 19.36 11.67
CA ILE A 29 -8.53 19.65 12.77
C ILE A 29 -7.59 18.47 13.00
N LEU A 30 -8.12 17.24 13.00
CA LEU A 30 -7.31 16.04 13.18
C LEU A 30 -6.27 15.85 12.06
N THR A 31 -6.64 16.19 10.82
CA THR A 31 -5.74 16.12 9.66
C THR A 31 -4.65 17.20 9.70
N ILE A 32 -4.98 18.42 10.13
CA ILE A 32 -3.99 19.49 10.32
C ILE A 32 -2.99 19.09 11.42
N LEU A 33 -3.47 18.50 12.52
CA LEU A 33 -2.60 17.99 13.59
C LEU A 33 -1.66 16.89 13.10
N GLU A 34 -2.17 15.91 12.35
CA GLU A 34 -1.32 14.88 11.74
C GLU A 34 -0.25 15.46 10.82
N LEU A 35 -0.63 16.39 9.95
CA LEU A 35 0.30 17.02 9.01
C LEU A 35 1.36 17.84 9.75
N ALA A 36 0.97 18.58 10.79
CA ALA A 36 1.89 19.33 11.63
C ALA A 36 2.90 18.39 12.33
N LEU A 37 2.43 17.28 12.91
CA LEU A 37 3.30 16.26 13.52
C LEU A 37 4.23 15.62 12.49
N GLY A 38 3.73 15.31 11.29
CA GLY A 38 4.53 14.79 10.19
C GLY A 38 5.61 15.78 9.73
N LEU A 39 5.27 17.06 9.67
CA LEU A 39 6.22 18.13 9.34
C LEU A 39 7.28 18.31 10.45
N THR A 40 6.89 18.19 11.72
CA THR A 40 7.83 18.21 12.85
C THR A 40 8.84 17.06 12.74
N ILE A 41 8.43 15.85 12.37
CA ILE A 41 9.37 14.73 12.11
C ILE A 41 10.37 15.12 11.01
N TYR A 42 9.89 15.66 9.88
CA TYR A 42 10.75 16.04 8.76
C TYR A 42 11.84 17.06 9.16
N PHE A 43 11.51 18.00 10.04
CA PHE A 43 12.49 18.95 10.58
C PHE A 43 13.43 18.31 11.60
N LEU A 44 12.94 17.41 12.46
CA LEU A 44 13.75 16.69 13.44
C LEU A 44 14.78 15.77 12.78
N GLU A 45 14.42 15.11 11.68
CA GLU A 45 15.28 14.13 10.98
C GLU A 45 16.57 14.77 10.40
N LYS A 46 16.63 16.11 10.31
CA LYS A 46 17.85 16.85 9.92
C LYS A 46 18.86 17.06 11.06
N GLY A 47 18.51 16.80 12.31
CA GLY A 47 19.25 17.26 13.49
C GLY A 47 19.88 16.19 14.38
N GLU A 48 20.06 14.95 13.91
CA GLU A 48 20.47 13.79 14.74
C GLU A 48 19.45 13.40 15.85
N PRO A 49 18.17 13.13 15.52
CA PRO A 49 17.19 12.74 16.53
C PRO A 49 17.33 11.26 16.92
N SER A 50 16.93 10.94 18.16
CA SER A 50 16.85 9.55 18.61
C SER A 50 15.88 8.73 17.73
N ALA A 51 16.34 7.57 17.25
CA ALA A 51 15.53 6.69 16.39
C ALA A 51 14.20 6.28 17.06
N PHE A 52 14.20 6.18 18.39
CA PHE A 52 13.00 5.86 19.18
C PHE A 52 11.94 6.97 19.11
N ALA A 53 12.34 8.25 19.15
CA ALA A 53 11.40 9.37 19.06
C ALA A 53 10.74 9.47 17.67
N ILE A 54 11.51 9.21 16.60
CA ILE A 54 10.94 9.18 15.25
C ILE A 54 9.93 8.04 15.12
N LEU A 55 10.26 6.86 15.62
CA LEU A 55 9.42 5.67 15.52
C LEU A 55 8.10 5.85 16.31
N SER A 56 8.15 6.43 17.51
CA SER A 56 6.95 6.66 18.31
C SER A 56 5.99 7.65 17.64
N ILE A 57 6.49 8.76 17.08
CA ILE A 57 5.63 9.73 16.40
C ILE A 57 5.05 9.14 15.10
N LYS A 58 5.82 8.33 14.35
CA LYS A 58 5.30 7.57 13.18
C LYS A 58 4.12 6.67 13.56
N ILE A 59 4.21 5.95 14.68
CA ILE A 59 3.11 5.13 15.20
C ILE A 59 1.89 6.00 15.55
N VAL A 60 2.10 7.13 16.23
CA VAL A 60 1.00 8.05 16.58
C VAL A 60 0.27 8.55 15.34
N ILE A 61 0.99 8.92 14.28
CA ILE A 61 0.39 9.35 13.01
C ILE A 61 -0.43 8.21 12.39
N ILE A 62 0.08 6.98 12.37
CA ILE A 62 -0.69 5.83 11.85
C ILE A 62 -2.00 5.64 12.65
N ILE A 63 -1.94 5.76 13.97
CA ILE A 63 -3.13 5.63 14.83
C ILE A 63 -4.13 6.76 14.55
N PHE A 64 -3.68 8.02 14.41
CA PHE A 64 -4.54 9.14 14.05
C PHE A 64 -5.21 8.94 12.69
N THR A 65 -4.49 8.40 11.71
CA THR A 65 -5.02 8.08 10.37
C THR A 65 -6.08 6.98 10.42
N LEU A 66 -5.88 5.96 11.25
CA LEU A 66 -6.89 4.93 11.48
C LEU A 66 -8.11 5.50 12.21
N ALA A 67 -7.88 6.31 13.25
CA ALA A 67 -8.96 6.92 14.04
C ALA A 67 -9.90 7.77 13.17
N LYS A 68 -9.37 8.61 12.26
CA LYS A 68 -10.23 9.34 11.31
C LYS A 68 -11.03 8.42 10.39
N ALA A 69 -10.43 7.34 9.90
CA ALA A 69 -11.10 6.41 9.00
C ALA A 69 -12.27 5.72 9.71
N PHE A 70 -12.06 5.26 10.94
CA PHE A 70 -13.14 4.71 11.77
C PHE A 70 -14.20 5.75 12.11
N TYR A 71 -13.81 6.99 12.42
CA TYR A 71 -14.75 8.08 12.71
C TYR A 71 -15.65 8.42 11.51
N ILE A 72 -15.07 8.51 10.32
CA ILE A 72 -15.78 8.66 9.04
C ILE A 72 -16.82 7.54 8.89
N ILE A 73 -16.39 6.27 8.97
CA ILE A 73 -17.26 5.11 8.77
C ILE A 73 -18.39 5.10 9.80
N SER A 74 -18.07 5.33 11.08
CA SER A 74 -19.05 5.35 12.16
C SER A 74 -20.09 6.45 11.96
N ILE A 75 -19.67 7.66 11.59
CA ILE A 75 -20.58 8.77 11.33
C ILE A 75 -21.44 8.50 10.10
N PHE A 76 -20.88 8.03 8.99
CA PHE A 76 -21.67 7.73 7.79
C PHE A 76 -22.59 6.51 7.96
N MET A 77 -22.23 5.53 8.80
CA MET A 77 -23.12 4.43 9.18
C MET A 77 -24.28 4.90 10.05
N HIS A 78 -23.99 5.68 11.08
CA HIS A 78 -25.02 6.11 12.01
C HIS A 78 -25.96 7.19 11.42
N LEU A 79 -25.47 7.99 10.46
CA LEU A 79 -26.28 8.93 9.68
C LEU A 79 -27.11 8.24 8.58
N GLY A 80 -26.83 6.97 8.28
CA GLY A 80 -27.32 6.25 7.11
C GLY A 80 -28.56 5.38 7.36
N ASP A 81 -29.11 5.34 8.58
CA ASP A 81 -30.31 4.54 8.88
C ASP A 81 -31.53 4.96 8.04
N GLU A 82 -31.57 6.21 7.58
CA GLU A 82 -32.62 6.73 6.68
C GLU A 82 -32.30 6.52 5.18
N ARG A 83 -31.04 6.24 4.83
CA ARG A 83 -30.53 6.16 3.44
C ARG A 83 -29.67 4.90 3.25
N ARG A 84 -30.25 3.72 3.43
CA ARG A 84 -29.59 2.42 3.16
C ARG A 84 -28.93 2.32 1.77
N ASN A 85 -29.39 3.10 0.79
CA ASN A 85 -28.76 3.20 -0.53
C ASN A 85 -27.41 3.94 -0.52
N MET A 86 -27.22 4.89 0.40
CA MET A 86 -25.97 5.65 0.57
C MET A 86 -24.90 4.81 1.29
N ILE A 87 -25.30 3.92 2.20
CA ILE A 87 -24.33 2.99 2.82
C ILE A 87 -23.72 2.06 1.78
N MET A 88 -24.53 1.59 0.82
CA MET A 88 -24.06 0.70 -0.24
C MET A 88 -23.10 1.43 -1.18
N SER A 89 -23.33 2.72 -1.49
CA SER A 89 -22.44 3.47 -2.37
C SER A 89 -21.08 3.80 -1.74
N ILE A 90 -20.99 3.89 -0.40
CA ILE A 90 -19.72 4.12 0.30
C ILE A 90 -19.05 2.80 0.74
N GLY A 91 -19.86 1.81 1.12
CA GLY A 91 -19.42 0.51 1.64
C GLY A 91 -18.86 -0.40 0.55
N ILE A 92 -19.49 -0.45 -0.63
CA ILE A 92 -19.01 -1.26 -1.75
C ILE A 92 -17.60 -0.83 -2.20
N PRO A 93 -17.31 0.46 -2.43
CA PRO A 93 -15.94 0.90 -2.75
C PRO A 93 -14.93 0.60 -1.64
N ALA A 94 -15.29 0.79 -0.36
CA ALA A 94 -14.39 0.52 0.75
C ALA A 94 -14.02 -0.98 0.84
N LEU A 95 -15.00 -1.85 0.62
CA LEU A 95 -14.81 -3.31 0.70
C LEU A 95 -14.02 -3.82 -0.51
N LEU A 96 -14.29 -3.29 -1.71
CA LEU A 96 -13.48 -3.56 -2.91
C LEU A 96 -12.02 -3.11 -2.73
N PHE A 97 -11.78 -1.96 -2.09
CA PHE A 97 -10.43 -1.48 -1.84
C PHE A 97 -9.63 -2.43 -0.94
N ILE A 98 -10.25 -2.93 0.14
CA ILE A 98 -9.61 -3.90 1.05
C ILE A 98 -9.31 -5.22 0.33
N TRP A 99 -10.27 -5.72 -0.45
CA TRP A 99 -10.07 -6.93 -1.25
C TRP A 99 -8.93 -6.77 -2.27
N PHE A 100 -8.84 -5.60 -2.90
CA PHE A 100 -7.81 -5.27 -3.88
C PHE A 100 -6.39 -5.21 -3.27
N ILE A 101 -6.24 -4.65 -2.07
CA ILE A 101 -4.98 -4.68 -1.32
C ILE A 101 -4.55 -6.13 -1.10
N ILE A 102 -5.44 -7.00 -0.65
CA ILE A 102 -5.12 -8.41 -0.41
C ILE A 102 -4.68 -9.10 -1.71
N ALA A 103 -5.43 -8.94 -2.79
CA ALA A 103 -5.10 -9.52 -4.10
C ALA A 103 -3.72 -9.07 -4.59
N PHE A 104 -3.40 -7.78 -4.47
CA PHE A 104 -2.08 -7.27 -4.82
C PHE A 104 -0.97 -7.74 -3.90
N LEU A 105 -1.21 -7.88 -2.59
CA LEU A 105 -0.20 -8.43 -1.68
C LEU A 105 0.12 -9.88 -2.04
N THR A 106 -0.89 -10.68 -2.38
CA THR A 106 -0.69 -12.07 -2.81
C THR A 106 0.05 -12.16 -4.14
N GLU A 107 -0.32 -11.33 -5.13
CA GLU A 107 0.32 -11.29 -6.44
C GLU A 107 1.76 -10.76 -6.36
N GLY A 108 1.97 -9.69 -5.57
CA GLY A 108 3.29 -9.13 -5.33
C GLY A 108 4.26 -10.12 -4.67
N ASN A 109 3.76 -10.97 -3.77
CA ASN A 109 4.57 -12.03 -3.17
C ASN A 109 4.90 -13.15 -4.17
N SER A 110 3.99 -13.46 -5.10
CA SER A 110 4.20 -14.45 -6.17
C SER A 110 5.36 -14.03 -7.10
N ILE A 111 5.40 -12.75 -7.50
CA ILE A 111 6.45 -12.19 -8.36
C ILE A 111 7.83 -12.35 -7.72
N ARG A 112 7.93 -12.16 -6.39
CA ARG A 112 9.20 -12.33 -5.66
C ARG A 112 9.66 -13.80 -5.63
N TYR A 113 8.72 -14.73 -5.57
CA TYR A 113 8.98 -16.17 -5.60
C TYR A 113 9.52 -16.64 -6.96
N TYR A 114 8.90 -16.21 -8.07
CA TYR A 114 9.37 -16.56 -9.42
C TYR A 114 10.74 -15.94 -9.73
N ARG A 115 10.94 -14.65 -9.39
CA ARG A 115 12.24 -13.97 -9.61
C ARG A 115 13.41 -14.57 -8.82
N ASN A 116 13.16 -15.10 -7.62
CA ASN A 116 14.20 -15.76 -6.81
C ASN A 116 14.52 -17.17 -7.31
N THR A 117 13.59 -17.82 -8.00
CA THR A 117 13.79 -19.14 -8.62
C THR A 117 14.59 -19.01 -9.93
N ASP A 118 14.31 -17.97 -10.72
CA ASP A 118 15.03 -17.71 -11.98
C ASP A 118 16.48 -17.24 -11.77
N ALA A 119 16.74 -16.51 -10.67
CA ALA A 119 18.11 -16.14 -10.29
C ALA A 119 18.98 -17.35 -9.88
N LYS A 120 18.37 -18.48 -9.49
CA LYS A 120 19.08 -19.74 -9.25
C LYS A 120 19.26 -20.58 -10.53
N THR A 121 18.45 -20.37 -11.57
CA THR A 121 18.59 -21.07 -12.86
C THR A 121 19.58 -20.38 -13.81
N ILE A 122 19.90 -19.10 -13.64
CA ILE A 122 21.10 -18.48 -14.27
C ILE A 122 22.37 -18.82 -13.46
N LYS A 123 22.61 -20.11 -13.21
CA LYS A 123 23.88 -20.66 -12.70
C LYS A 123 24.30 -21.88 -13.54
N TYR A 124 23.86 -21.99 -14.80
CA TYR A 124 24.08 -23.18 -15.62
C TYR A 124 24.93 -23.00 -16.89
N GLU A 125 25.48 -21.81 -17.20
CA GLU A 125 26.24 -21.64 -18.46
C GLU A 125 27.65 -21.03 -18.33
N GLN A 126 28.20 -20.91 -17.12
CA GLN A 126 29.57 -20.37 -16.91
C GLN A 126 30.53 -21.35 -16.22
N GLN A 127 30.19 -22.64 -16.08
CA GLN A 127 31.07 -23.65 -15.47
C GLN A 127 31.35 -24.91 -16.30
N HIS A 128 30.83 -25.01 -17.54
CA HIS A 128 31.02 -26.20 -18.37
C HIS A 128 31.76 -25.97 -19.69
N ILE A 129 32.29 -24.76 -19.94
CA ILE A 129 33.44 -24.63 -20.85
C ILE A 129 34.70 -24.97 -20.02
N ARG A 130 34.73 -26.22 -19.55
CA ARG A 130 35.97 -26.86 -19.11
C ARG A 130 36.85 -26.90 -20.36
N HIS A 131 37.99 -26.23 -20.32
CA HIS A 131 39.07 -26.53 -21.25
C HIS A 131 39.35 -28.04 -21.13
N GLN A 132 38.90 -28.82 -22.10
CA GLN A 132 39.39 -30.17 -22.31
C GLN A 132 40.88 -30.02 -22.63
N PRO A 133 41.82 -30.50 -21.80
CA PRO A 133 43.20 -30.55 -22.25
C PRO A 133 43.25 -31.49 -23.45
N LEU A 134 43.80 -30.98 -24.56
CA LEU A 134 43.96 -31.76 -25.78
C LEU A 134 44.75 -33.03 -25.43
N ASN A 135 44.18 -34.20 -25.65
CA ASN A 135 44.90 -35.46 -25.45
C ASN A 135 45.86 -35.66 -26.63
N ILE A 136 47.09 -35.19 -26.48
CA ILE A 136 48.14 -35.35 -27.48
C ILE A 136 48.72 -36.75 -27.30
N PRO A 137 48.56 -37.68 -28.26
CA PRO A 137 49.11 -39.02 -28.13
C PRO A 137 50.65 -38.95 -28.02
N PRO A 138 51.27 -39.76 -27.13
CA PRO A 138 52.71 -39.74 -26.94
C PRO A 138 53.41 -40.04 -28.28
N GLY A 139 54.15 -39.05 -28.78
CA GLY A 139 54.85 -39.09 -30.07
C GLY A 139 54.45 -38.00 -31.09
N ALA A 140 53.40 -37.22 -30.85
CA ALA A 140 53.00 -36.13 -31.77
C ALA A 140 53.82 -34.83 -31.62
N GLU A 141 54.63 -34.70 -30.57
CA GLU A 141 55.40 -33.48 -30.27
C GLU A 141 56.49 -33.16 -31.33
N ASN A 142 56.98 -34.17 -32.05
CA ASN A 142 58.04 -34.02 -33.05
C ASN A 142 57.54 -33.75 -34.49
N LYS A 143 56.23 -33.72 -34.76
CA LYS A 143 55.71 -33.43 -36.12
C LYS A 143 55.57 -31.94 -36.44
N TYR A 144 55.59 -31.07 -35.43
CA TYR A 144 55.39 -29.62 -35.60
C TYR A 144 56.66 -28.80 -35.29
N LYS A 145 57.81 -29.46 -35.15
CA LYS A 145 59.14 -28.83 -35.03
C LYS A 145 60.03 -29.15 -36.24
N VAL A 146 59.56 -28.90 -37.46
CA VAL A 146 60.46 -28.76 -38.63
C VAL A 146 59.83 -27.74 -39.58
N ASN A 147 60.66 -26.86 -40.12
CA ASN A 147 60.41 -25.75 -41.04
C ASN A 147 60.23 -24.37 -40.36
N HIS A 148 61.36 -23.89 -39.81
CA HIS A 148 61.84 -22.56 -40.21
C HIS A 148 62.26 -22.60 -41.69
#